data_AF-A0A1M6RX30-F1
#
_entry.id   AF-A0A1M6RX30-F1
#
_cell.length_a   1.000
_cell.length_b   1.000
_cell.length_c   1.000
_cell.angle_alpha   90.00
_cell.angle_beta   90.00
_cell.angle_gamma   90.00
#
_symmetry.space_group_name_H-M   'P 1'
#
loop_
_entity.id
_entity.type
_entity.pdbx_description
1 polymer ?
#
loop_
_entity_poly.entity_id
_entity_poly.type
_entity_poly.pdbx_seq_one_letter_code
_entity_poly.pdbx_strand_id
1 'polypeptide(L)' 'MASLLLKRKQEYALRHLLLEMDTYQRTAKTMASFQTIDGEVIPYGVGQHALQTGTAVLVGGLLVGTVFLDNNEITYRD' A
#
# COMPACT_ATOMS: atom_id res chain seq x y z
N MET A 1 23.33 -35.98 -5.04
CA MET A 1 23.87 -34.87 -4.21
C MET A 1 23.38 -33.47 -4.62
N ALA A 2 22.83 -33.26 -5.83
CA ALA A 2 22.37 -31.94 -6.31
C ALA A 2 21.06 -31.41 -5.67
N SER A 3 20.18 -32.29 -5.17
CA SER A 3 18.85 -31.89 -4.63
C SER A 3 18.90 -31.09 -3.33
N LEU A 4 19.91 -31.34 -2.48
CA LEU A 4 20.07 -30.63 -1.20
C LEU A 4 20.53 -29.17 -1.41
N LEU A 5 21.34 -28.92 -2.45
CA LEU A 5 21.78 -27.57 -2.82
C LEU A 5 20.63 -26.75 -3.40
N LEU A 6 19.75 -27.39 -4.18
CA LEU A 6 18.58 -26.73 -4.76
C LEU A 6 17.59 -26.28 -3.68
N LYS A 7 17.33 -27.13 -2.67
CA LYS A 7 16.43 -26.81 -1.55
C LYS A 7 16.95 -25.65 -0.70
N ARG A 8 18.26 -25.59 -0.43
CA ARG A 8 18.85 -24.48 0.33
C ARG A 8 18.73 -23.13 -0.40
N LYS A 9 18.87 -23.12 -1.73
CA LYS A 9 18.69 -21.91 -2.54
C LYS A 9 17.22 -21.45 -2.55
N GLN A 10 16.27 -22.37 -2.64
CA GLN A 10 14.85 -22.05 -2.59
C GLN A 10 14.43 -21.50 -1.22
N GLU A 11 14.95 -22.07 -0.13
CA GLU A 11 14.69 -21.57 1.21
C GLU A 11 15.23 -20.16 1.42
N TYR A 12 16.43 -19.86 0.87
CA TYR A 12 17.00 -18.52 0.93
C TYR A 12 16.18 -17.52 0.12
N ALA A 13 15.75 -17.89 -1.09
CA ALA A 13 14.90 -17.06 -1.93
C ALA A 13 13.54 -16.77 -1.28
N LEU A 14 12.92 -17.79 -0.67
CA LEU A 14 11.65 -17.64 0.05
C LEU A 14 11.79 -16.69 1.25
N ARG A 15 12.85 -16.85 2.05
CA ARG A 15 13.12 -15.97 3.20
C ARG A 15 13.35 -14.53 2.76
N HIS A 16 14.06 -14.32 1.66
CA HIS A 16 14.29 -12.99 1.11
C HIS A 16 12.97 -12.33 0.67
N LEU A 17 12.13 -13.08 -0.03
CA LEU A 17 10.83 -12.61 -0.49
C LEU A 17 9.88 -12.30 0.69
N LEU A 18 9.89 -13.13 1.73
CA LEU A 18 9.09 -12.88 2.95
C LEU A 18 9.56 -11.64 3.70
N LEU A 19 10.88 -11.42 3.81
CA LEU A 19 11.43 -10.22 4.45
C LEU A 19 11.07 -8.96 3.66
N GLU A 20 11.15 -9.02 2.33
CA GLU A 20 10.77 -7.93 1.44
C GLU A 20 9.26 -7.65 1.54
N MET A 21 8.41 -8.68 1.61
CA MET A 21 6.98 -8.47 1.83
C MET A 21 6.66 -7.89 3.21
N ASP A 22 7.38 -8.28 4.27
CA ASP A 22 7.18 -7.70 5.61
C ASP A 22 7.58 -6.22 5.66
N THR A 23 8.68 -5.82 4.98
CA THR A 23 9.06 -4.40 4.91
C THR A 23 8.04 -3.58 4.11
N TYR A 24 7.54 -4.10 2.99
CA TYR A 24 6.46 -3.46 2.24
C TYR A 24 5.18 -3.34 3.08
N GLN A 25 4.78 -4.41 3.78
CA GLN A 25 3.59 -4.39 4.64
C GLN A 25 3.73 -3.44 5.83
N ARG A 26 4.91 -3.36 6.45
CA ARG A 26 5.16 -2.40 7.54
C ARG A 26 5.14 -0.96 7.05
N THR A 27 5.73 -0.69 5.90
CA THR A 27 5.72 0.65 5.31
C THR A 27 4.28 1.07 4.97
N ALA A 28 3.50 0.15 4.40
CA ALA A 28 2.07 0.33 4.16
C ALA A 28 1.26 0.54 5.47
N LYS A 29 1.55 -0.21 6.54
CA LYS A 29 0.90 -0.06 7.85
C LYS A 29 1.27 1.23 8.60
N THR A 30 2.42 1.82 8.29
CA THR A 30 2.92 3.02 8.99
C THR A 30 2.40 4.31 8.33
N MET A 31 1.99 4.26 7.07
CA MET A 31 1.28 5.37 6.43
C MET A 31 -0.17 5.39 6.93
N ALA A 32 -0.44 6.09 8.03
CA ALA A 32 -1.81 6.31 8.51
C ALA A 32 -2.64 7.17 7.54
N SER A 33 -1.95 7.93 6.69
CA SER A 33 -2.54 8.84 5.72
C SER A 33 -1.56 9.10 4.56
N PHE A 34 -2.11 9.61 3.47
CA PHE A 34 -1.36 10.11 2.32
C PHE A 34 -1.47 11.63 2.29
N GLN A 35 -0.39 12.32 1.93
CA GLN A 35 -0.43 13.76 1.67
C GLN A 35 -0.57 13.99 0.17
N THR A 36 -1.50 14.85 -0.25
CA THR A 36 -1.68 15.23 -1.65
C THR A 36 -0.73 16.36 -2.04
N ILE A 37 -0.63 16.62 -3.35
CA ILE A 37 0.11 17.77 -3.88
C ILE A 37 -0.42 19.11 -3.37
N ASP A 38 -1.70 19.19 -3.04
CA ASP A 38 -2.35 20.37 -2.49
C ASP A 38 -2.07 20.52 -0.98
N GLY A 39 -1.32 19.59 -0.40
CA GLY A 39 -0.99 19.56 1.01
C GLY A 39 -2.09 18.97 1.90
N GLU A 40 -3.18 18.47 1.31
CA GLU A 40 -4.26 17.82 2.05
C GLU A 40 -3.84 16.43 2.51
N VAL A 41 -4.32 16.02 3.68
CA VAL A 41 -4.03 14.71 4.24
C VAL A 41 -5.26 13.83 4.10
N ILE A 42 -5.14 12.78 3.30
CA ILE A 42 -6.22 11.84 2.99
C ILE A 42 -6.00 10.54 3.79
N PRO A 43 -7.06 9.92 4.34
CA PRO A 43 -6.96 8.64 5.01
C PRO A 43 -6.32 7.56 4.12
N TYR A 44 -5.49 6.71 4.72
CA TYR A 44 -4.77 5.66 3.99
C TYR A 44 -5.70 4.79 3.14
N GLY A 45 -6.86 4.38 3.66
CA GLY A 45 -7.80 3.52 2.92
C GLY A 45 -8.29 4.14 1.61
N VAL A 46 -8.56 5.45 1.60
CA VAL A 46 -9.04 6.17 0.41
C VAL A 46 -7.90 6.33 -0.60
N GLY A 47 -6.71 6.73 -0.14
CA GLY A 47 -5.54 6.84 -1.02
C GLY A 47 -5.09 5.49 -1.59
N GLN A 48 -5.14 4.42 -0.79
CA GLN A 48 -4.83 3.06 -1.24
C GLN A 48 -5.84 2.58 -2.29
N HIS A 49 -7.13 2.88 -2.11
CA HIS A 49 -8.15 2.56 -3.12
C HIS A 49 -7.90 3.32 -4.44
N ALA A 50 -7.55 4.60 -4.37
CA ALA A 50 -7.21 5.40 -5.54
C ALA A 50 -5.95 4.89 -6.27
N LEU A 51 -4.95 4.40 -5.52
CA LEU A 51 -3.75 3.75 -6.09
C LEU A 51 -4.08 2.41 -6.75
N GLN A 52 -4.97 1.60 -6.14
CA GLN A 52 -5.38 0.31 -6.68
C GLN A 52 -6.24 0.43 -7.94
N THR A 53 -7.11 1.44 -7.99
CA THR A 53 -7.97 1.73 -9.14
C THR A 53 -7.25 2.49 -10.24
N GLY A 54 -6.03 3.00 -9.97
CA GLY A 54 -5.22 3.76 -10.92
C GLY A 54 -5.71 5.21 -11.12
N THR A 55 -6.63 5.69 -10.28
CA THR A 55 -7.10 7.09 -10.33
C THR A 55 -6.11 8.05 -9.66
N ALA A 56 -5.18 7.53 -8.86
CA ALA A 56 -4.07 8.27 -8.28
C ALA A 56 -2.75 7.49 -8.34
N VAL A 57 -1.63 8.21 -8.25
CA VAL A 57 -0.26 7.67 -8.28
C VAL A 57 0.55 8.31 -7.15
N LEU A 58 1.46 7.55 -6.55
CA LEU A 58 2.43 8.07 -5.57
C LEU A 58 3.67 8.62 -6.28
N VAL A 59 3.94 9.91 -6.10
CA VAL A 59 5.14 10.60 -6.60
C VAL A 59 5.90 11.20 -5.43
N GLY A 60 7.09 10.68 -5.13
CA GLY A 60 7.92 11.21 -4.04
C GLY A 60 7.28 11.13 -2.64
N GLY A 61 6.32 10.22 -2.43
CA GLY A 61 5.55 10.12 -1.18
C GLY A 61 4.28 10.95 -1.14
N LEU A 62 4.01 11.74 -2.18
CA LEU A 62 2.77 12.50 -2.35
C LEU A 62 1.80 11.76 -3.26
N LEU A 63 0.53 11.78 -2.89
CA LEU A 63 -0.54 11.20 -3.67
C LEU A 63 -1.02 12.21 -4.71
N VAL A 64 -0.86 11.87 -5.98
CA VAL A 64 -1.20 12.73 -7.13
C VAL A 64 -2.29 12.07 -7.95
N GLY A 65 -3.43 12.72 -8.07
CA GLY A 65 -4.52 12.26 -8.92
C GLY A 65 -5.90 12.52 -8.32
N THR A 66 -6.92 11.93 -8.92
CA THR A 66 -8.30 12.10 -8.49
C THR A 66 -8.62 11.09 -7.40
N VAL A 67 -8.88 11.61 -6.21
CA VAL A 67 -9.37 10.82 -5.09
C VAL A 67 -10.84 11.15 -4.89
N PHE A 68 -11.70 10.18 -5.14
CA PHE A 68 -13.11 10.29 -4.79
C PHE A 68 -13.24 9.85 -3.33
N LEU A 69 -13.32 10.82 -2.40
CA LEU A 69 -13.94 10.54 -1.12
C LEU A 69 -15.41 10.34 -1.41
N ASP A 70 -15.82 9.08 -1.54
CA ASP A 70 -17.22 8.72 -1.56
C ASP A 70 -17.76 9.00 -0.15
N ASN A 71 -18.18 10.24 0.07
CA ASN A 71 -18.80 10.72 1.30
C ASN A 71 -20.20 10.11 1.40
N ASN A 72 -20.28 8.78 1.57
CA ASN A 72 -21.57 8.11 1.66
C ASN A 72 -22.01 7.94 3.12
N GLU A 73 -23.11 8.63 3.42
CA GLU A 73 -24.11 8.37 4.46
C GLU A 73 -23.76 8.57 5.93
N ILE A 74 -23.94 9.81 6.40
CA ILE A 74 -24.63 9.99 7.69
C ILE A 74 -26.13 10.04 7.38
N THR A 75 -26.76 8.87 7.27
CA THR A 75 -28.22 8.77 7.35
C THR A 75 -28.63 9.12 8.78
N TYR A 76 -28.99 10.38 9.01
CA TYR A 76 -29.81 10.75 10.16
C TYR A 76 -31.19 10.16 9.91
N ARG A 77 -31.51 9.08 10.62
CA ARG A 77 -32.87 8.57 10.75
C ARG A 77 -33.45 9.21 12.03
N ASP A 78 -34.64 9.79 11.87
CA ASP A 78 -35.40 10.62 12.81
C ASP A 78 -35.29 10.28 14.31
#